data_AF-A0AA42Z884-F1
#
_entry.id   AF-A0AA42Z884-F1
#
_cell.length_a   1.000
_cell.length_b   1.000
_cell.length_c   1.000
_cell.angle_alpha   90.00
_cell.angle_beta   90.00
_cell.angle_gamma   90.00
#
_symmetry.space_group_name_H-M   'P 1'
#
loop_
_entity.id
_entity.type
_entity.pdbx_description
1 polymer ?
#
loop_
_entity_poly.entity_id
_entity_poly.type
_entity_poly.pdbx_seq_one_letter_code
_entity_poly.pdbx_strand_id
1 'polypeptide(L)'
;MRFHQNQIAAIKATLDKIFRGGAKADGAVHRLLKSQKRWGSRDRRLVAGAIYDIVRYKRKYEAVAADLAGGTDHASLFWVWAVEQGYTVPEWASVKDLDAKKIQ
;
A
#
# COMPACT_ATOMS: atom_id res chain seq x y z
N MET A 1 12.08 5.12 -8.11
CA MET A 1 11.89 3.65 -8.11
C MET A 1 10.57 3.35 -8.80
N ARG A 2 10.46 2.36 -9.69
CA ARG A 2 9.19 2.03 -10.35
C ARG A 2 8.52 0.88 -9.61
N PHE A 3 7.25 1.02 -9.24
CA PHE A 3 6.49 -0.09 -8.68
C PHE A 3 6.12 -1.08 -9.77
N HIS A 4 6.31 -2.37 -9.49
CA HIS A 4 5.79 -3.43 -10.33
C HIS A 4 4.39 -3.83 -9.87
N GLN A 5 3.49 -4.10 -10.82
CA GLN A 5 2.10 -4.51 -10.54
C GLN A 5 1.99 -5.65 -9.52
N ASN A 6 2.91 -6.62 -9.57
CA ASN A 6 2.95 -7.74 -8.64
C ASN A 6 3.13 -7.30 -7.17
N GLN A 7 4.00 -6.32 -6.92
CA GLN A 7 4.23 -5.82 -5.55
C GLN A 7 2.99 -5.11 -5.00
N ILE A 8 2.38 -4.27 -5.83
CA ILE A 8 1.16 -3.52 -5.46
C ILE A 8 0.01 -4.50 -5.18
N ALA A 9 -0.20 -5.49 -6.04
CA ALA A 9 -1.23 -6.50 -5.85
C ALA A 9 -1.02 -7.30 -4.55
N ALA A 10 0.23 -7.67 -4.26
CA ALA A 10 0.57 -8.38 -3.06
C ALA A 10 0.38 -7.54 -1.78
N ILE A 11 0.70 -6.24 -1.82
CA ILE A 11 0.45 -5.31 -0.71
C ILE A 11 -1.06 -5.22 -0.46
N LYS A 12 -1.86 -4.95 -1.49
CA LYS A 12 -3.33 -4.87 -1.39
C LYS A 12 -3.94 -6.13 -0.78
N ALA A 13 -3.57 -7.30 -1.31
CA ALA A 13 -4.06 -8.59 -0.81
C ALA A 13 -3.65 -8.86 0.65
N THR A 14 -2.49 -8.34 1.08
CA THR A 14 -2.03 -8.51 2.45
C THR A 14 -2.73 -7.55 3.41
N LEU A 15 -2.94 -6.30 2.99
CA LEU A 15 -3.73 -5.33 3.75
C LEU A 15 -5.17 -5.81 3.93
N ASP A 16 -5.78 -6.38 2.90
CA ASP A 16 -7.14 -6.93 2.99
C ASP A 16 -7.24 -8.06 4.03
N LYS A 17 -6.24 -8.95 4.06
CA LYS A 17 -6.13 -10.00 5.10
C LYS A 17 -5.98 -9.43 6.51
N ILE A 18 -5.30 -8.28 6.66
CA ILE A 18 -5.08 -7.65 7.96
C ILE A 18 -6.35 -6.92 8.42
N PHE A 19 -6.92 -6.05 7.57
CA PHE A 19 -8.02 -5.18 7.95
C PHE A 19 -9.38 -5.88 7.92
N ARG A 20 -9.67 -6.71 6.90
CA ARG A 20 -10.92 -7.48 6.83
C ARG A 20 -10.78 -8.84 7.51
N GLY A 21 -9.65 -9.52 7.29
CA GLY A 21 -9.42 -10.88 7.79
C GLY A 21 -8.93 -10.97 9.24
N GLY A 22 -8.69 -9.84 9.92
CA GLY A 22 -8.21 -9.81 11.31
C GLY A 22 -6.82 -10.44 11.50
N ALA A 23 -6.06 -10.68 10.42
CA ALA A 23 -4.74 -11.27 10.51
C ALA A 23 -3.76 -10.30 11.19
N LYS A 24 -2.93 -10.80 12.11
CA LYS A 24 -1.82 -10.00 12.66
C LYS A 24 -0.86 -9.60 11.55
N ALA A 25 -0.51 -8.31 11.51
CA ALA A 25 0.34 -7.73 10.46
C ALA A 25 1.67 -8.47 10.30
N ASP A 26 2.34 -8.77 11.41
CA ASP A 26 3.62 -9.50 11.40
C ASP A 26 3.51 -10.88 10.71
N GLY A 27 2.52 -11.67 11.10
CA GLY A 27 2.28 -12.98 10.49
C GLY A 27 1.86 -12.88 9.01
N ALA A 28 1.12 -11.84 8.64
CA ALA A 28 0.70 -11.60 7.26
C ALA A 28 1.90 -11.23 6.36
N VAL A 29 2.77 -10.32 6.83
CA VAL A 29 4.02 -9.94 6.14
C VAL A 29 4.95 -11.15 6.03
N HIS A 30 5.13 -11.92 7.11
CA HIS A 30 5.98 -13.12 7.08
C HIS A 30 5.51 -14.14 6.02
N ARG A 31 4.20 -14.43 5.98
CA ARG A 31 3.62 -15.33 4.96
C ARG A 31 3.80 -14.81 3.54
N LEU A 32 3.64 -13.50 3.33
CA LEU A 32 3.85 -12.86 2.03
C LEU A 32 5.31 -13.00 1.57
N LEU A 33 6.27 -12.66 2.44
CA LEU A 33 7.69 -12.73 2.08
C LEU A 33 8.15 -14.17 1.84
N LYS A 34 7.54 -15.14 2.54
CA LYS A 34 7.81 -16.57 2.35
C LYS A 34 7.27 -17.09 1.00
N SER A 35 6.11 -16.59 0.54
CA SER A 35 5.57 -16.98 -0.77
C SER A 35 6.34 -16.32 -1.93
N GLN A 36 6.81 -15.09 -1.75
CA GLN A 36 7.51 -14.34 -2.79
C GLN A 36 9.04 -14.48 -2.74
N LYS A 37 9.52 -15.72 -2.95
CA LYS A 37 10.96 -16.04 -2.89
C LYS A 37 11.82 -15.27 -3.89
N ARG A 38 11.25 -14.89 -5.04
CA ARG A 38 11.93 -14.18 -6.14
C ARG A 38 12.26 -12.71 -5.84
N TRP A 39 11.68 -12.14 -4.78
CA TRP A 39 11.91 -10.75 -4.41
C TRP A 39 13.27 -10.57 -3.73
N GLY A 40 14.05 -9.62 -4.22
CA GLY A 40 15.34 -9.24 -3.64
C GLY A 40 15.18 -8.42 -2.35
N SER A 41 16.29 -8.13 -1.68
CA SER A 41 16.31 -7.38 -0.40
C SER A 41 15.59 -6.03 -0.49
N ARG A 42 15.76 -5.31 -1.61
CA ARG A 42 15.11 -4.02 -1.86
C ARG A 42 13.59 -4.14 -1.94
N ASP A 43 13.09 -5.11 -2.70
CA ASP A 43 11.64 -5.34 -2.87
C ASP A 43 10.99 -5.75 -1.55
N ARG A 44 11.65 -6.63 -0.80
CA ARG A 44 11.18 -7.08 0.51
C ARG A 44 11.09 -5.94 1.51
N ARG A 45 12.11 -5.07 1.55
CA ARG A 45 12.11 -3.88 2.41
C ARG A 45 10.99 -2.93 2.04
N LEU A 46 10.79 -2.67 0.75
CA LEU A 46 9.72 -1.80 0.27
C LEU A 46 8.34 -2.35 0.65
N VAL A 47 8.08 -3.63 0.37
CA VAL A 47 6.76 -4.23 0.61
C VAL A 47 6.45 -4.33 2.10
N ALA A 48 7.42 -4.77 2.92
CA ALA A 48 7.22 -4.83 4.36
C ALA A 48 7.03 -3.43 4.96
N GLY A 49 7.86 -2.46 4.56
CA GLY A 49 7.74 -1.07 5.00
C GLY A 49 6.36 -0.49 4.68
N ALA A 50 5.92 -0.62 3.43
CA ALA A 50 4.59 -0.17 3.01
C ALA A 50 3.47 -0.75 3.87
N ILE A 51 3.48 -2.07 4.10
CA ILE A 51 2.42 -2.72 4.89
C ILE A 51 2.45 -2.25 6.34
N TYR A 52 3.62 -2.21 6.97
CA TYR A 52 3.72 -1.78 8.37
C TYR A 52 3.33 -0.32 8.56
N ASP A 53 3.77 0.58 7.67
CA ASP A 53 3.41 2.00 7.74
C ASP A 53 1.90 2.18 7.57
N ILE A 54 1.29 1.51 6.58
CA ILE A 54 -0.15 1.60 6.33
C ILE A 54 -0.95 1.08 7.52
N VAL A 55 -0.54 -0.05 8.12
CA VAL A 55 -1.19 -0.59 9.32
C VAL A 55 -1.01 0.35 10.51
N ARG A 56 0.20 0.90 10.71
CA ARG A 56 0.53 1.79 11.82
C ARG A 56 -0.23 3.11 11.77
N TYR A 57 -0.37 3.69 10.59
CA TYR A 57 -1.01 4.99 10.36
C TYR A 57 -2.37 4.87 9.66
N LYS A 58 -3.07 3.74 9.86
CA LYS A 58 -4.35 3.43 9.21
C LYS A 58 -5.33 4.60 9.22
N ARG A 59 -5.60 5.18 10.40
CA ARG A 59 -6.57 6.28 10.55
C ARG A 59 -6.18 7.53 9.77
N LYS A 60 -4.88 7.85 9.69
CA LYS A 60 -4.37 8.98 8.91
C LYS A 60 -4.62 8.73 7.42
N TYR A 61 -4.21 7.56 6.93
CA TYR A 61 -4.38 7.23 5.51
C TYR A 61 -5.85 7.09 5.12
N GLU A 62 -6.72 6.60 6.00
CA GLU A 62 -8.16 6.55 5.77
C GLU A 62 -8.78 7.95 5.67
N ALA A 63 -8.37 8.89 6.54
CA ALA A 63 -8.85 10.26 6.48
C ALA A 63 -8.43 10.95 5.17
N VAL A 64 -7.15 10.79 4.78
CA VAL A 64 -6.63 11.36 3.53
C VAL A 64 -7.25 10.68 2.31
N ALA A 65 -7.43 9.36 2.33
CA ALA A 65 -8.07 8.63 1.24
C ALA A 65 -9.55 9.00 1.10
N ALA A 66 -10.27 9.25 2.20
CA ALA A 66 -11.64 9.70 2.16
C ALA A 66 -11.78 11.12 1.56
N ASP A 67 -10.87 12.04 1.93
CA ASP A 67 -10.85 13.41 1.42
C ASP A 67 -10.45 13.48 -0.07
N LEU A 68 -9.47 12.66 -0.47
CA LEU A 68 -8.92 12.70 -1.82
C LEU A 68 -9.64 11.79 -2.80
N ALA A 69 -9.79 10.51 -2.45
CA ALA A 69 -10.21 9.46 -3.38
C ALA A 69 -11.69 9.09 -3.26
N GLY A 70 -12.47 9.81 -2.44
CA GLY A 70 -13.91 9.54 -2.22
C GLY A 70 -14.21 8.13 -1.68
N GLY A 71 -13.19 7.40 -1.19
CA GLY A 71 -13.30 6.00 -0.81
C GLY A 71 -12.11 5.47 -0.02
N THR A 72 -12.39 4.56 0.92
CA THR A 72 -11.42 3.94 1.83
C THR A 72 -10.89 2.59 1.30
N ASP A 73 -10.73 2.45 -0.01
CA ASP A 73 -10.19 1.21 -0.57
C ASP A 73 -8.71 1.03 -0.20
N HIS A 74 -8.29 -0.23 -0.08
CA HIS A 74 -6.89 -0.59 0.21
C HIS A 74 -5.92 -0.06 -0.85
N ALA A 75 -6.39 0.10 -2.10
CA ALA A 75 -5.62 0.74 -3.14
C ALA A 75 -5.33 2.21 -2.84
N SER A 76 -6.34 2.96 -2.38
CA SER A 76 -6.20 4.36 -2.02
C SER A 76 -5.20 4.54 -0.87
N LEU A 77 -5.26 3.69 0.15
CA LEU A 77 -4.30 3.71 1.26
C LEU A 77 -2.86 3.52 0.80
N PHE A 78 -2.63 2.57 -0.11
CA PHE A 78 -1.30 2.32 -0.68
C PHE A 78 -0.80 3.53 -1.48
N TRP A 79 -1.66 4.15 -2.28
CA TRP A 79 -1.25 5.28 -3.10
C TRP A 79 -1.02 6.56 -2.29
N VAL A 80 -1.80 6.80 -1.24
CA VAL A 80 -1.53 7.91 -0.29
C VAL A 80 -0.16 7.70 0.35
N TRP A 81 0.15 6.49 0.83
CA TRP A 81 1.49 6.17 1.33
C TRP A 81 2.57 6.38 0.25
N ALA A 82 2.33 5.93 -0.99
CA ALA A 82 3.29 6.06 -2.06
C ALA A 82 3.62 7.53 -2.38
N VAL A 83 2.61 8.41 -2.42
CA VAL A 83 2.80 9.85 -2.64
C VAL A 83 3.49 10.50 -1.43
N GLU A 84 3.13 10.13 -0.20
CA GLU A 84 3.82 10.62 1.01
C GLU A 84 5.32 10.27 1.00
N GLN A 85 5.68 9.09 0.51
CA GLN A 85 7.08 8.67 0.35
C GLN A 85 7.78 9.29 -0.88
N GLY A 86 7.11 10.18 -1.62
CA GLY A 86 7.64 10.87 -2.79
C GLY A 86 7.71 10.02 -4.06
N TYR A 87 6.97 8.91 -4.14
CA TYR A 87 6.89 8.11 -5.35
C TYR A 87 5.87 8.66 -6.35
N THR A 88 6.22 8.60 -7.64
CA THR A 88 5.31 8.95 -8.73
C THR A 88 4.30 7.83 -8.97
N VAL A 89 3.01 8.16 -8.94
CA VAL A 89 1.93 7.24 -9.31
C VAL A 89 1.98 6.97 -10.81
N PRO A 90 2.07 5.70 -11.25
CA PRO A 90 2.02 5.37 -12.68
C PRO A 90 0.63 5.64 -13.26
N GLU A 91 0.58 6.11 -14.50
CA GLU A 91 -0.68 6.46 -15.21
C GLU A 91 -1.65 5.27 -15.36
N TRP A 92 -1.12 4.04 -15.49
CA TRP A 92 -1.93 2.81 -15.53
C TRP A 92 -2.53 2.42 -14.18
N ALA A 93 -1.96 2.93 -13.08
CA ALA A 93 -2.60 2.79 -11.80
C ALA A 93 -3.75 3.78 -11.82
N SER A 94 -4.88 3.33 -12.34
CA SER A 94 -6.14 4.07 -12.40
C SER A 94 -6.55 4.46 -10.98
N VAL A 95 -5.92 5.49 -10.45
CA VAL A 95 -6.50 6.26 -9.38
C VAL A 95 -7.32 7.31 -10.09
N LYS A 96 -8.55 6.92 -10.40
CA LYS A 96 -9.50 7.86 -10.99
C LYS A 96 -9.74 9.08 -10.11
N ASP A 97 -9.33 9.04 -8.83
CA ASP A 97 -9.64 10.09 -7.85
C ASP A 97 -8.47 10.50 -6.92
N LEU A 98 -7.20 10.07 -7.09
CA LEU A 98 -6.11 10.71 -6.30
C LEU A 98 -5.68 12.00 -6.99
N ASP A 99 -6.26 13.10 -6.54
CA ASP A 99 -5.78 14.43 -6.83
C ASP A 99 -4.43 14.65 -6.12
N ALA A 100 -3.36 14.10 -6.71
CA ALA A 100 -2.00 14.10 -6.14
C ALA A 100 -1.47 15.51 -5.82
N LYS A 101 -2.11 16.55 -6.36
CA LYS A 101 -1.84 17.97 -6.07
C LYS A 101 -2.26 18.42 -4.68
N LYS A 102 -3.11 17.68 -3.97
CA LYS A 102 -3.58 18.04 -2.61
C LYS A 102 -2.76 17.41 -1.47
N ILE A 103 -1.75 16.59 -1.77
CA ILE A 103 -0.93 15.89 -0.76
C ILE A 103 0.30 16.71 -0.33
N GLN A 104 0.59 17.85 -0.97
CA GLN A 104 1.68 18.76 -0.60
C GLN A 104 1.26 19.86 0.37
#